data_AF-A0A9Q0R9B3-F1
#
_entry.id   AF-A0A9Q0R9B3-F1
#
_cell.length_a   1.000
_cell.length_b   1.000
_cell.length_c   1.000
_cell.angle_alpha   90.00
_cell.angle_beta   90.00
_cell.angle_gamma   90.00
#
_symmetry.space_group_name_H-M   'P 1'
#
loop_
_entity.id
_entity.type
_entity.pdbx_description
1 polymer ?
#
loop_
_entity_poly.entity_id
_entity_poly.type
_entity_poly.pdbx_seq_one_letter_code
_entity_poly.pdbx_strand_id
1 'polypeptide(L)'
;MESKNIFLIQNIQQTNQEIKLINKQIEKLEREIEFENQDLKPNLKRLEMKIKENLEEILEIEKEKNNMKKDEFLKEMEILEEKITDFFISIGFDNETQTQSLQMLLQIEKKVEKILSSLSKLPQNRINKSIKFQLSERRRTERILNLEIQKKQQEERNKRALERSKNFQTKQIKKPQMFRTFLIKKNKKEKEIDQEIIKKKKERRIEEEKFLFSQ
;
A
#
# COMPACT_ATOMS: atom_id res chain seq x y z
N MET A 1 34.84 115.10 -14.08
CA MET A 1 35.58 114.12 -13.26
C MET A 1 34.73 113.60 -12.11
N GLU A 2 33.98 114.47 -11.43
CA GLU A 2 33.11 114.10 -10.29
C GLU A 2 32.01 113.08 -10.63
N SER A 3 31.35 113.20 -11.79
CA SER A 3 30.28 112.27 -12.21
C SER A 3 30.74 110.82 -12.37
N LYS A 4 31.94 110.60 -12.91
CA LYS A 4 32.55 109.25 -13.01
C LYS A 4 32.89 108.67 -11.64
N ASN A 5 33.37 109.48 -10.71
CA ASN A 5 33.66 109.05 -9.34
C ASN A 5 32.38 108.68 -8.58
N ILE A 6 31.30 109.46 -8.73
CA ILE A 6 30.00 109.16 -8.12
C ILE A 6 29.43 107.84 -8.68
N PHE A 7 29.51 107.64 -10.00
CA PHE A 7 29.08 106.40 -10.64
C PHE A 7 29.86 105.19 -10.12
N LEU A 8 31.18 105.32 -9.95
CA LEU A 8 32.02 104.25 -9.42
C LEU A 8 31.66 103.91 -7.97
N ILE A 9 31.41 104.92 -7.13
CA ILE A 9 30.97 104.74 -5.74
C ILE A 9 29.62 104.03 -5.69
N GLN A 10 28.66 104.42 -6.54
CA GLN A 10 27.35 103.76 -6.61
C GLN A 10 27.47 102.30 -7.05
N ASN A 11 28.28 102.00 -8.06
CA ASN A 11 28.54 100.62 -8.47
C ASN A 11 29.19 99.81 -7.35
N ILE A 12 30.19 100.36 -6.66
CA ILE A 12 30.82 99.70 -5.51
C ILE A 12 29.81 99.47 -4.38
N GLN A 13 28.88 100.40 -4.15
CA GLN A 13 27.84 100.23 -3.14
C GLN A 13 26.82 99.15 -3.54
N GLN A 14 26.38 99.13 -4.79
CA GLN A 14 25.47 98.10 -5.32
C GLN A 14 26.09 96.71 -5.25
N THR A 15 27.33 96.54 -5.72
CA THR A 15 28.03 95.25 -5.65
C THR A 15 28.23 94.80 -4.20
N ASN A 16 28.56 95.73 -3.29
CA ASN A 16 28.65 95.40 -1.86
C ASN A 16 27.30 94.96 -1.26
N GLN A 17 26.18 95.52 -1.71
CA GLN A 17 24.85 95.09 -1.26
C GLN A 17 24.49 93.70 -1.81
N GLU A 18 24.82 93.42 -3.07
CA GLU A 18 24.65 92.11 -3.69
C GLU A 18 25.49 91.04 -2.99
N ILE A 19 26.76 91.33 -2.70
CA ILE A 19 27.64 90.43 -1.94
C ILE A 19 27.05 90.13 -0.56
N LYS A 20 26.51 91.13 0.14
CA LYS A 20 25.86 90.94 1.44
C LYS A 20 24.62 90.04 1.34
N LEU A 21 23.84 90.16 0.28
CA LEU A 21 22.68 89.30 0.04
C LEU A 21 23.10 87.85 -0.23
N ILE A 22 24.10 87.65 -1.09
CA ILE A 22 24.64 86.33 -1.41
C ILE A 22 25.19 85.65 -0.16
N ASN A 23 25.97 86.36 0.66
CA ASN A 23 26.52 85.80 1.90
C ASN A 23 25.40 85.37 2.88
N LYS A 24 24.34 86.17 3.01
CA LYS A 24 23.17 85.78 3.82
C LYS A 24 22.46 84.53 3.27
N GLN A 25 22.40 84.38 1.95
CA GLN A 25 21.82 83.18 1.32
C GLN A 25 22.69 81.95 1.57
N ILE A 26 24.01 82.08 1.47
CA ILE A 26 24.97 81.01 1.79
C ILE A 26 24.81 80.57 3.24
N GLU A 27 24.82 81.49 4.20
CA GLU A 27 24.62 81.17 5.63
C GLU A 27 23.28 80.50 5.94
N LYS A 28 22.25 80.80 5.14
CA LYS A 28 20.94 80.17 5.27
C LYS A 28 20.98 78.73 4.74
N LEU A 29 21.55 78.53 3.56
CA LEU A 29 21.70 77.20 2.94
C LEU A 29 22.60 76.29 3.78
N GLU A 30 23.70 76.81 4.32
CA GLU A 30 24.59 76.05 5.22
C GLU A 30 23.84 75.56 6.46
N ARG A 31 23.00 76.39 7.07
CA ARG A 31 22.16 75.99 8.21
C ARG A 31 21.11 74.94 7.85
N GLU A 32 20.48 75.06 6.69
CA GLU A 32 19.53 74.05 6.20
C GLU A 32 20.23 72.69 5.96
N ILE A 33 21.41 72.72 5.34
CA ILE A 33 22.25 71.54 5.12
C ILE A 33 22.73 70.92 6.43
N GLU A 34 23.15 71.73 7.40
CA GLU A 34 23.56 71.25 8.73
C GLU A 34 22.40 70.57 9.46
N PHE A 35 21.20 71.15 9.38
CA PHE A 35 19.99 70.60 9.98
C PHE A 35 19.62 69.25 9.36
N GLU A 36 19.60 69.14 8.02
CA GLU A 36 19.32 67.85 7.36
C GLU A 36 20.38 66.79 7.65
N ASN A 37 21.66 67.19 7.69
CA ASN A 37 22.76 66.28 8.02
C ASN A 37 22.74 65.81 9.48
N GLN A 38 22.10 66.57 10.37
CA GLN A 38 21.98 66.20 11.78
C GLN A 38 21.14 64.93 11.96
N ASP A 39 20.12 64.73 11.13
CA ASP A 39 19.23 63.55 11.18
C ASP A 39 19.75 62.40 10.30
N LEU A 40 20.40 62.70 9.18
CA LEU A 40 20.92 61.67 8.27
C LEU A 40 22.07 60.86 8.89
N LYS A 41 22.99 61.51 9.62
CA LYS A 41 24.13 60.85 10.27
C LYS A 41 23.73 59.76 11.29
N PRO A 42 22.83 60.00 12.26
CA PRO A 42 22.42 58.97 13.21
C PRO A 42 21.63 57.85 12.53
N ASN A 43 20.83 58.16 11.50
CA ASN A 43 20.11 57.15 10.72
C ASN A 43 21.06 56.21 9.99
N LEU A 44 22.12 56.73 9.38
CA LEU A 44 23.19 55.93 8.78
C LEU A 44 23.84 55.00 9.81
N LYS A 45 24.27 55.53 10.97
CA LYS A 45 24.85 54.72 12.04
C LYS A 45 23.91 53.61 12.52
N ARG A 46 22.62 53.91 12.65
CA ARG A 46 21.61 52.93 13.04
C ARG A 46 21.44 51.82 12.01
N LEU A 47 21.44 52.17 10.72
CA LEU A 47 21.39 51.19 9.64
C LEU A 47 22.64 50.34 9.59
N GLU A 48 23.82 50.93 9.77
CA GLU A 48 25.09 50.19 9.83
C GLU A 48 25.13 49.18 10.98
N MET A 49 24.62 49.54 12.17
CA MET A 49 24.50 48.60 13.29
C MET A 49 23.58 47.44 12.94
N LYS A 50 22.39 47.72 12.38
CA LYS A 50 21.45 46.67 11.95
C LYS A 50 22.04 45.74 10.89
N ILE A 51 22.82 46.29 9.95
CA ILE A 51 23.51 45.48 8.94
C ILE A 51 24.51 44.54 9.61
N LYS A 52 25.27 45.02 10.60
CA LYS A 52 26.21 44.17 11.35
C LYS A 52 25.50 43.08 12.13
N GLU A 53 24.44 43.41 12.86
CA GLU A 53 23.61 42.44 13.59
C GLU A 53 23.06 41.35 12.66
N ASN A 54 22.47 41.74 11.53
CA ASN A 54 21.96 40.78 10.55
C ASN A 54 23.07 39.90 9.93
N LEU A 55 24.26 40.44 9.70
CA LEU A 55 25.39 39.67 9.18
C LEU A 55 25.88 38.63 10.20
N GLU A 56 25.87 38.97 11.49
CA GLU A 56 26.20 38.03 12.58
C GLU A 56 25.17 36.91 12.67
N GLU A 57 23.87 37.23 12.61
CA GLU A 57 22.78 36.23 12.56
C GLU A 57 22.91 35.29 11.36
N ILE A 58 23.20 35.81 10.17
CA ILE A 58 23.40 34.99 8.96
C ILE A 58 24.57 34.02 9.16
N LEU A 59 25.68 34.48 9.74
CA LEU A 59 26.84 33.63 10.01
C LEU A 59 26.53 32.52 11.02
N GLU A 60 25.70 32.79 12.02
CA GLU A 60 25.25 31.76 12.97
C GLU A 60 24.36 30.73 12.29
N ILE A 61 23.38 31.15 11.50
CA ILE A 61 22.50 30.27 10.72
C ILE A 61 23.31 29.39 9.75
N GLU A 62 24.33 29.94 9.09
CA GLU A 62 25.19 29.18 8.19
C GLU A 62 26.00 28.10 8.93
N LYS A 63 26.52 28.41 10.13
CA LYS A 63 27.21 27.42 10.97
C LYS A 63 26.26 26.31 11.41
N GLU A 64 25.06 26.66 11.87
CA GLU A 64 24.04 25.69 12.26
C GLU A 64 23.64 24.79 11.09
N LYS A 65 23.37 25.37 9.92
CA LYS A 65 23.03 24.61 8.71
C LYS A 65 24.14 23.67 8.29
N ASN A 66 25.40 24.09 8.40
CA ASN A 66 26.55 23.25 8.08
C ASN A 66 26.72 22.10 9.09
N ASN A 67 26.43 22.34 10.37
CA ASN A 67 26.46 21.29 11.39
C ASN A 67 25.31 20.30 11.18
N MET A 68 24.08 20.78 10.94
CA MET A 68 22.92 19.93 10.64
C MET A 68 23.16 19.03 9.42
N LYS A 69 23.74 19.58 8.34
CA LYS A 69 24.10 18.79 7.16
C LYS A 69 25.18 17.74 7.43
N LYS A 70 26.15 18.06 8.29
CA LYS A 70 27.18 17.08 8.69
C LYS A 70 26.56 15.96 9.51
N ASP A 71 25.66 16.29 10.43
CA ASP A 71 24.99 15.30 11.28
C ASP A 71 24.03 14.41 10.47
N GLU A 72 23.31 14.98 9.51
CA GLU A 72 22.49 14.23 8.55
C GLU A 72 23.36 13.30 7.71
N PHE A 73 24.48 13.78 7.16
CA PHE A 73 25.41 12.98 6.37
C PHE A 73 26.06 11.86 7.19
N LEU A 74 26.44 12.12 8.44
CA LEU A 74 27.00 11.11 9.34
C LEU A 74 25.98 10.01 9.63
N LYS A 75 24.72 10.36 9.90
CA LYS A 75 23.64 9.38 10.09
C LYS A 75 23.41 8.53 8.83
N GLU A 76 23.41 9.15 7.65
CA GLU A 76 23.28 8.42 6.39
C GLU A 76 24.45 7.45 6.16
N MET A 77 25.68 7.85 6.52
CA MET A 77 26.85 6.98 6.46
C MET A 77 26.76 5.83 7.47
N GLU A 78 26.35 6.07 8.72
CA GLU A 78 26.15 5.02 9.72
C GLU A 78 25.13 3.98 9.26
N ILE A 79 23.98 4.41 8.71
CA ILE A 79 22.95 3.51 8.16
C ILE A 79 23.50 2.66 7.01
N LEU A 80 24.36 3.25 6.16
CA LEU A 80 24.97 2.53 5.06
C LEU A 80 25.96 1.48 5.57
N GLU A 81 26.78 1.82 6.55
CA GLU A 81 27.70 0.88 7.18
C GLU A 81 26.95 -0.29 7.82
N GLU A 82 25.89 -0.01 8.59
CA GLU A 82 25.05 -1.04 9.20
C GLU A 82 24.49 -2.02 8.16
N LYS A 83 23.91 -1.52 7.07
CA LYS A 83 23.39 -2.36 5.98
C LYS A 83 24.47 -3.21 5.31
N ILE A 84 25.66 -2.67 5.11
CA ILE A 84 26.79 -3.43 4.55
C ILE A 84 27.17 -4.55 5.52
N THR A 85 27.23 -4.27 6.82
CA THR A 85 27.55 -5.28 7.84
C THR A 85 26.50 -6.37 7.94
N ASP A 86 25.22 -6.01 7.95
CA ASP A 86 24.09 -6.95 7.95
C ASP A 86 24.15 -7.89 6.75
N PHE A 87 24.35 -7.31 5.56
CA PHE A 87 24.42 -8.10 4.35
C PHE A 87 25.64 -9.02 4.34
N PHE A 88 26.78 -8.53 4.81
CA PHE A 88 28.02 -9.30 4.92
C PHE A 88 27.87 -10.50 5.88
N ILE A 89 27.24 -10.31 7.05
CA ILE A 89 26.87 -11.39 7.98
C ILE A 89 25.88 -12.36 7.31
N SER A 90 24.85 -11.85 6.63
CA SER A 90 23.82 -12.68 6.00
C SER A 90 24.39 -13.64 4.95
N ILE A 91 25.48 -13.23 4.29
CA ILE A 91 26.21 -14.04 3.32
C ILE A 91 27.05 -15.14 4.02
N GLY A 92 27.25 -15.04 5.34
CA GLY A 92 28.02 -15.99 6.15
C GLY A 92 29.51 -15.68 6.19
N PHE A 93 29.87 -14.38 6.21
CA PHE A 93 31.22 -13.94 6.56
C PHE A 93 31.28 -13.57 8.05
N ASP A 94 32.43 -13.80 8.68
CA ASP A 94 32.66 -13.48 10.08
C ASP A 94 33.10 -12.02 10.25
N ASN A 95 32.41 -11.28 11.12
CA ASN A 95 32.71 -9.87 11.44
C ASN A 95 33.87 -9.69 12.44
N GLU A 96 34.67 -10.73 12.69
CA GLU A 96 35.69 -10.72 13.77
C GLU A 96 36.85 -9.73 13.52
N THR A 97 36.99 -9.22 12.30
CA THR A 97 37.95 -8.17 11.98
C THR A 97 37.21 -6.87 11.71
N GLN A 98 37.65 -5.77 12.34
CA GLN A 98 37.26 -4.40 12.00
C GLN A 98 37.68 -4.10 10.55
N THR A 99 36.96 -4.69 9.61
CA THR A 99 37.16 -4.54 8.18
C THR A 99 36.43 -3.28 7.76
N GLN A 100 37.13 -2.44 7.01
CA GLN A 100 36.50 -1.24 6.45
C GLN A 100 35.39 -1.66 5.49
N SER A 101 34.29 -0.90 5.42
CA SER A 101 33.12 -1.19 4.58
C SER A 101 33.50 -1.49 3.12
N LEU A 102 34.52 -0.80 2.59
CA LEU A 102 35.06 -1.04 1.24
C LEU A 102 35.67 -2.44 1.08
N GLN A 103 36.39 -2.92 2.09
CA GLN A 103 36.95 -4.28 2.10
C GLN A 103 35.84 -5.34 2.18
N MET A 104 34.79 -5.08 2.97
CA MET A 104 33.61 -5.96 3.04
C MET A 104 32.92 -6.07 1.67
N LEU A 105 32.70 -4.94 1.00
CA LEU A 105 32.13 -4.91 -0.35
C LEU A 105 32.98 -5.67 -1.37
N LEU A 106 34.31 -5.52 -1.33
CA LEU A 106 35.21 -6.24 -2.22
C LEU A 106 35.13 -7.78 -2.00
N GLN A 107 34.99 -8.22 -0.75
CA GLN A 107 34.84 -9.64 -0.44
C GLN A 107 33.48 -10.19 -0.90
N ILE A 108 32.42 -9.40 -0.74
CA ILE A 108 31.08 -9.71 -1.28
C ILE A 108 31.17 -9.88 -2.79
N GLU A 109 31.76 -8.91 -3.49
CA GLU A 109 31.91 -8.93 -4.95
C GLU A 109 32.63 -10.21 -5.41
N LYS A 110 33.78 -10.52 -4.80
CA LYS A 110 34.52 -11.77 -5.10
C LYS A 110 33.67 -13.03 -4.89
N LYS A 111 32.81 -13.06 -3.87
CA LYS A 111 31.95 -14.22 -3.61
C LYS A 111 30.82 -14.31 -4.64
N VAL A 112 30.22 -13.18 -5.01
CA VAL A 112 29.22 -13.11 -6.08
C VAL A 112 29.81 -13.60 -7.40
N GLU A 113 31.00 -13.13 -7.79
CA GLU A 113 31.69 -13.58 -8.99
C GLU A 113 31.97 -15.09 -8.99
N LYS A 114 32.41 -15.64 -7.86
CA LYS A 114 32.63 -17.09 -7.70
C LYS A 114 31.35 -17.89 -7.86
N ILE A 115 30.25 -17.43 -7.28
CA ILE A 115 28.93 -18.09 -7.39
C ILE A 115 28.45 -18.02 -8.84
N LEU A 116 28.52 -16.85 -9.49
CA LEU A 116 28.14 -16.67 -10.89
C LEU A 116 28.98 -17.54 -11.83
N SER A 117 30.28 -17.62 -11.59
CA SER A 117 31.20 -18.49 -12.34
C SER A 117 30.91 -19.96 -12.14
N SER A 118 30.41 -20.35 -10.97
CA SER A 118 29.97 -21.71 -10.69
C SER A 118 28.62 -22.01 -11.34
N LEU A 119 27.73 -21.01 -11.35
CA LEU A 119 26.41 -21.10 -11.98
C LEU A 119 26.51 -21.25 -13.49
N SER A 120 27.42 -20.52 -14.13
CA SER A 120 27.64 -20.61 -15.58
C SER A 120 28.20 -21.97 -16.02
N LYS A 121 28.93 -22.66 -15.13
CA LYS A 121 29.49 -24.00 -15.38
C LYS A 121 28.50 -25.14 -15.12
N LEU A 122 27.32 -24.87 -14.56
CA LEU A 122 26.34 -25.93 -14.27
C LEU A 122 25.71 -26.47 -15.56
N PRO A 123 25.73 -27.80 -15.78
CA PRO A 123 25.11 -28.38 -16.96
C PRO A 123 23.59 -28.21 -16.90
N GLN A 124 23.00 -27.67 -17.97
CA GLN A 124 21.57 -27.41 -18.10
C GLN A 124 20.71 -28.66 -17.82
N ASN A 125 21.21 -29.85 -18.14
CA ASN A 125 20.53 -31.11 -17.84
C ASN A 125 20.30 -31.35 -16.34
N ARG A 126 21.24 -30.94 -15.47
CA ARG A 126 21.04 -31.04 -14.01
C ARG A 126 20.02 -30.02 -13.51
N ILE A 127 20.05 -28.81 -14.05
CA ILE A 127 19.08 -27.75 -13.74
C ILE A 127 17.67 -28.22 -14.09
N ASN A 128 17.47 -28.72 -15.31
CA ASN A 128 16.18 -29.23 -15.78
C ASN A 128 15.67 -30.41 -14.94
N LYS A 129 16.56 -31.30 -14.49
CA LYS A 129 16.20 -32.40 -13.57
C LYS A 129 15.76 -31.85 -12.20
N SER A 130 16.48 -30.88 -11.65
CA SER A 130 16.13 -30.22 -10.39
C SER A 130 14.77 -29.53 -10.46
N ILE A 131 14.51 -28.76 -11.53
CA ILE A 131 13.22 -28.10 -11.76
C ILE A 131 12.10 -29.14 -11.86
N LYS A 132 12.29 -30.20 -12.65
CA LYS A 132 11.30 -31.30 -12.76
C LYS A 132 11.04 -31.96 -11.41
N PHE A 133 12.07 -32.16 -10.59
CA PHE A 133 11.95 -32.71 -9.25
C PHE A 133 11.15 -31.79 -8.32
N GLN A 134 11.48 -30.50 -8.25
CA GLN A 134 10.74 -29.52 -7.44
C GLN A 134 9.27 -29.41 -7.87
N LEU A 135 8.99 -29.40 -9.17
CA LEU A 135 7.62 -29.42 -9.68
C LEU A 135 6.89 -30.72 -9.35
N SER A 136 7.60 -31.86 -9.32
CA SER A 136 7.03 -33.13 -8.89
C SER A 136 6.69 -33.11 -7.39
N GLU A 137 7.59 -32.60 -6.56
CA GLU A 137 7.37 -32.47 -5.11
C GLU A 137 6.21 -31.52 -4.80
N ARG A 138 6.11 -30.36 -5.46
CA ARG A 138 4.95 -29.47 -5.32
C ARG A 138 3.63 -30.16 -5.67
N ARG A 139 3.59 -30.91 -6.78
CA ARG A 139 2.39 -31.68 -7.14
C ARG A 139 2.07 -32.78 -6.13
N ARG A 140 3.10 -33.38 -5.52
CA ARG A 140 2.94 -34.39 -4.47
C ARG A 140 2.35 -33.76 -3.20
N THR A 141 2.87 -32.63 -2.76
CA THR A 141 2.36 -31.93 -1.57
C THR A 141 0.92 -31.48 -1.77
N GLU A 142 0.58 -30.92 -2.93
CA GLU A 142 -0.81 -30.56 -3.28
C GLU A 142 -1.76 -31.76 -3.26
N ARG A 143 -1.34 -32.91 -3.80
CA ARG A 143 -2.14 -34.15 -3.74
C ARG A 143 -2.38 -34.61 -2.30
N ILE A 144 -1.35 -34.56 -1.45
CA ILE A 144 -1.47 -34.93 -0.03
C ILE A 144 -2.47 -34.00 0.67
N LEU A 145 -2.33 -32.68 0.50
CA LEU A 145 -3.23 -31.70 1.09
C LEU A 145 -4.68 -31.92 0.62
N ASN A 146 -4.90 -32.18 -0.68
CA ASN A 146 -6.24 -32.46 -1.20
C ASN A 146 -6.83 -33.75 -0.63
N LEU A 147 -6.03 -34.80 -0.49
CA LEU A 147 -6.47 -36.05 0.13
C LEU A 147 -6.83 -35.86 1.61
N GLU A 148 -6.06 -35.04 2.35
CA GLU A 148 -6.36 -34.70 3.74
C GLU A 148 -7.67 -33.92 3.86
N ILE A 149 -7.91 -32.96 2.97
CA ILE A 149 -9.18 -32.21 2.91
C ILE A 149 -10.35 -33.17 2.63
N GLN A 150 -10.21 -34.07 1.66
CA GLN A 150 -11.25 -35.06 1.35
C GLN A 150 -11.52 -36.00 2.53
N LYS A 151 -10.48 -36.47 3.23
CA LYS A 151 -10.62 -37.29 4.43
C LYS A 151 -11.39 -36.54 5.53
N LYS A 152 -11.03 -35.29 5.83
CA LYS A 152 -11.74 -34.45 6.81
C LYS A 152 -13.22 -34.28 6.45
N GLN A 153 -13.52 -33.99 5.18
CA GLN A 153 -14.91 -33.87 4.72
C GLN A 153 -15.67 -35.20 4.86
N GLN A 154 -15.03 -36.32 4.57
CA GLN A 154 -15.65 -37.64 4.74
C GLN A 154 -15.90 -37.97 6.21
N GLU A 155 -14.96 -37.66 7.10
CA GLU A 155 -15.12 -37.80 8.54
C GLU A 155 -16.28 -36.96 9.08
N GLU A 156 -16.43 -35.71 8.63
CA GLU A 156 -17.56 -34.86 9.00
C GLU A 156 -18.91 -35.44 8.53
N ARG A 157 -18.97 -35.95 7.29
CA ARG A 157 -20.17 -36.64 6.78
C ARG A 157 -20.51 -37.86 7.62
N ASN A 158 -19.50 -38.67 7.97
CA ASN A 158 -19.66 -39.86 8.80
C ASN A 158 -20.14 -39.47 10.22
N LYS A 159 -19.59 -38.41 10.83
CA LYS A 159 -20.02 -37.89 12.13
C LYS A 159 -21.49 -37.44 12.09
N ARG A 160 -21.90 -36.65 11.09
CA ARG A 160 -23.29 -36.23 10.91
C ARG A 160 -24.25 -37.41 10.70
N ALA A 161 -23.83 -38.42 9.95
CA ALA A 161 -24.62 -39.63 9.75
C ALA A 161 -24.78 -40.42 11.06
N LEU A 162 -23.71 -40.54 11.85
CA LEU A 162 -23.73 -41.20 13.16
C LEU A 162 -24.64 -40.45 14.14
N GLU A 163 -24.58 -39.12 14.18
CA GLU A 163 -25.48 -38.30 15.01
C GLU A 163 -26.95 -38.47 14.62
N ARG A 164 -27.27 -38.46 13.32
CA ARG A 164 -28.62 -38.74 12.82
C ARG A 164 -29.10 -40.13 13.23
N SER A 165 -28.22 -41.13 13.17
CA SER A 165 -28.55 -42.50 13.58
C SER A 165 -28.77 -42.62 15.09
N LYS A 166 -27.96 -41.95 15.91
CA LYS A 166 -28.10 -41.95 17.38
C LYS A 166 -29.38 -41.24 17.83
N ASN A 167 -29.74 -40.15 17.16
CA ASN A 167 -30.93 -39.34 17.47
C ASN A 167 -32.19 -39.83 16.73
N PHE A 168 -32.15 -41.02 16.11
CA PHE A 168 -33.31 -41.60 15.44
C PHE A 168 -34.36 -42.02 16.48
N GLN A 169 -35.41 -41.21 16.61
CA GLN A 169 -36.57 -41.56 17.41
C GLN A 169 -37.53 -42.40 16.55
N THR A 170 -37.71 -43.67 16.90
CA THR A 170 -38.75 -44.52 16.33
C THR A 170 -40.11 -43.98 16.77
N LYS A 171 -40.75 -43.21 15.89
CA LYS A 171 -42.16 -42.85 16.11
C LYS A 171 -42.95 -44.15 16.10
N GLN A 172 -43.57 -44.50 17.23
CA GLN A 172 -44.54 -45.59 17.28
C GLN A 172 -45.80 -45.17 16.52
N ILE A 173 -45.77 -45.35 15.20
CA ILE A 173 -46.96 -45.19 14.37
C ILE A 173 -47.86 -46.37 14.75
N LYS A 174 -48.88 -46.09 15.58
CA LYS A 174 -49.93 -47.07 15.84
C LYS A 174 -50.53 -47.49 14.50
N LYS A 175 -50.83 -48.79 14.34
CA LYS A 175 -51.48 -49.31 13.13
C LYS A 175 -52.72 -48.43 12.85
N PRO A 176 -52.91 -47.91 11.64
CA PRO A 176 -54.04 -47.04 11.33
C PRO A 176 -55.34 -47.78 11.63
N GLN A 177 -56.25 -47.11 12.33
CA GLN A 177 -57.55 -47.68 12.69
C GLN A 177 -58.36 -47.94 11.41
N MET A 178 -58.51 -49.21 11.05
CA MET A 178 -59.34 -49.58 9.91
C MET A 178 -60.82 -49.43 10.27
N PHE A 179 -61.56 -48.64 9.49
CA PHE A 179 -63.01 -48.57 9.57
C PHE A 179 -63.60 -49.91 9.10
N ARG A 180 -64.45 -50.52 9.93
CA ARG A 180 -65.16 -51.74 9.55
C ARG A 180 -66.32 -51.37 8.63
N THR A 181 -66.29 -51.82 7.39
CA THR A 181 -67.44 -51.72 6.48
C THR A 181 -68.42 -52.85 6.78
N PHE A 182 -69.69 -52.50 7.01
CA PHE A 182 -70.75 -53.51 7.09
C PHE A 182 -71.13 -53.95 5.67
N LEU A 183 -71.02 -55.26 5.41
CA LEU A 183 -71.43 -55.85 4.13
C LEU A 183 -72.93 -55.61 3.91
N ILE A 184 -73.26 -54.84 2.87
CA ILE A 184 -74.64 -54.66 2.42
C ILE A 184 -75.13 -56.02 1.89
N LYS A 185 -76.17 -56.59 2.53
CA LYS A 185 -76.78 -57.84 2.06
C LYS A 185 -77.57 -57.57 0.78
N LYS A 186 -77.02 -57.96 -0.37
CA LYS A 186 -77.74 -57.96 -1.66
C LYS A 186 -78.94 -58.91 -1.64
N ASN A 187 -80.06 -58.48 -2.21
CA ASN A 187 -81.29 -59.28 -2.31
C ASN A 187 -81.15 -60.38 -3.37
N LYS A 188 -81.95 -61.46 -3.27
CA LYS A 188 -81.84 -62.65 -4.18
C LYS A 188 -81.86 -62.28 -5.68
N LYS A 189 -82.72 -61.33 -6.06
CA LYS A 189 -82.81 -60.85 -7.45
C LYS A 189 -81.48 -60.29 -7.98
N GLU A 190 -80.77 -59.52 -7.16
CA GLU A 190 -79.46 -58.96 -7.56
C GLU A 190 -78.41 -60.06 -7.72
N LYS A 191 -78.48 -61.13 -6.91
CA LYS A 191 -77.58 -62.29 -7.04
C LYS A 191 -77.85 -63.09 -8.30
N GLU A 192 -79.11 -63.24 -8.69
CA GLU A 192 -79.51 -63.93 -9.91
C GLU A 192 -79.04 -63.13 -11.14
N ILE A 193 -79.23 -61.81 -11.15
CA ILE A 193 -78.72 -60.91 -12.20
C ILE A 193 -77.19 -61.02 -12.31
N ASP A 194 -76.48 -60.95 -11.18
CA ASP A 194 -75.01 -61.08 -11.18
C ASP A 194 -74.55 -62.45 -11.72
N GLN A 195 -75.25 -63.54 -11.38
CA GLN A 195 -74.94 -64.89 -11.89
C GLN A 195 -75.20 -65.03 -13.39
N GLU A 196 -76.27 -64.42 -13.89
CA GLU A 196 -76.63 -64.46 -15.31
C GLU A 196 -75.64 -63.66 -16.15
N ILE A 197 -75.18 -62.51 -15.64
CA ILE A 197 -74.09 -61.72 -16.25
C ILE A 197 -72.79 -62.54 -16.28
N ILE A 198 -72.46 -63.26 -15.21
CA ILE A 198 -71.26 -64.11 -15.15
C ILE A 198 -71.36 -65.26 -16.16
N LYS A 199 -72.53 -65.91 -16.31
CA LYS A 199 -72.74 -66.96 -17.31
C LYS A 199 -72.55 -66.43 -18.73
N LYS A 200 -73.20 -65.33 -19.10
CA LYS A 200 -73.04 -64.70 -20.42
C LYS A 200 -71.60 -64.31 -20.71
N LYS A 201 -70.84 -63.81 -19.72
CA LYS A 201 -69.41 -63.51 -19.89
C LYS A 201 -68.56 -64.75 -20.11
N LYS A 202 -68.86 -65.86 -19.44
CA LYS A 202 -68.16 -67.13 -19.66
C LYS A 202 -68.45 -67.70 -21.05
N GLU A 203 -69.70 -67.65 -21.50
CA GLU A 203 -70.09 -68.09 -22.84
C GLU A 203 -69.37 -67.29 -23.92
N ARG A 204 -69.34 -65.95 -23.81
CA ARG A 204 -68.56 -65.10 -24.73
C ARG A 204 -67.07 -65.45 -24.75
N ARG A 205 -66.46 -65.70 -23.59
CA ARG A 205 -65.05 -66.11 -23.54
C ARG A 205 -64.82 -67.45 -24.23
N ILE A 206 -65.72 -68.40 -24.05
CA ILE A 206 -65.63 -69.70 -24.72
C ILE A 206 -65.84 -69.55 -26.24
N GLU A 207 -66.73 -68.66 -26.68
CA GLU A 207 -66.91 -68.33 -28.10
C GLU A 207 -65.68 -67.64 -28.70
N GLU A 208 -65.10 -66.67 -27.99
CA GLU A 208 -63.85 -66.00 -28.36
C GLU A 208 -62.68 -67.01 -28.48
N GLU A 209 -62.54 -67.92 -27.51
CA GLU A 209 -61.51 -68.97 -27.55
C GLU A 209 -61.73 -69.96 -28.69
N LYS A 210 -62.98 -70.34 -28.99
CA LYS A 210 -63.30 -71.22 -30.12
C LYS A 210 -63.01 -70.55 -31.47
N PHE A 211 -63.31 -69.25 -31.60
CA PHE A 211 -63.02 -68.48 -32.82
C PHE A 211 -61.51 -68.42 -33.09
N LEU A 212 -60.71 -68.17 -32.05
CA LEU A 212 -59.24 -68.10 -32.11
C LEU A 212 -58.56 -69.42 -32.50
N PHE A 213 -59.19 -70.57 -32.25
CA PHE A 213 -58.62 -71.90 -32.56
C PHE A 213 -59.04 -72.46 -33.93
N SER A 214 -59.78 -71.69 -34.74
CA SER A 214 -60.32 -72.11 -36.06
C SER A 214 -59.69 -71.40 -37.28
N GLN A 215 -58.68 -70.54 -37.07
CA GLN A 215 -57.84 -69.91 -38.11
C GLN A 215 -56.44 -70.51 -38.11
#